data_AF-A0A821MK21-F1
#
_entry.id   AF-A0A821MK21-F1
#
_cell.length_a   1.000
_cell.length_b   1.000
_cell.length_c   1.000
_cell.angle_alpha   90.00
_cell.angle_beta   90.00
_cell.angle_gamma   90.00
#
_symmetry.space_group_name_H-M   'P 1'
#
loop_
_entity.id
_entity.type
_entity.pdbx_description
1 polymer ?
#
loop_
_entity_poly.entity_id
_entity_poly.type
_entity_poly.pdbx_seq_one_letter_code
_entity_poly.pdbx_strand_id
1 'polypeptide(L)'
;MCTYELEGAQLYSIRWYRNMIEFYRYVPKESPATKVFPVAEIKVDVARSDQNRVVLTEVDRTLTGEYQCEVSADAPLFHTDIKASEMVVVEPPLIGPNITSDRMTYVGGDHIEANCSSPPSLPAANITWYVNEQMVPSFTANHVTNFTNGYASSLSTLELETAVLSPLPMLMIRCEASIFDVWKSASHAVVLRERNANPVSALGRSLTGGATETCIPCILVLVLQSFLQFLLQNYTETSIR
;
A
#
# COMPACT_ATOMS: atom_id res chain seq x y z
N MET A 1 23.22 15.13 4.30
CA MET A 1 24.53 15.12 3.58
C MET A 1 24.62 16.38 2.72
N CYS A 2 25.82 16.87 2.44
CA CYS A 2 26.06 18.00 1.56
C CYS A 2 27.07 17.63 0.48
N THR A 3 26.55 17.46 -0.73
CA THR A 3 27.30 17.09 -1.94
C THR A 3 27.37 18.30 -2.86
N TYR A 4 28.53 18.53 -3.47
CA TYR A 4 28.82 19.72 -4.26
C TYR A 4 29.80 19.38 -5.40
N GLU A 5 29.79 20.22 -6.43
CA GLU A 5 30.72 20.23 -7.56
C GLU A 5 31.32 21.63 -7.67
N LEU A 6 32.63 21.75 -7.86
CA LEU A 6 33.35 23.02 -7.79
C LEU A 6 33.90 23.48 -9.15
N GLU A 7 33.56 22.78 -10.23
CA GLU A 7 33.94 23.14 -11.61
C GLU A 7 35.46 23.35 -11.78
N GLY A 8 36.26 22.55 -11.06
CA GLY A 8 37.72 22.62 -11.07
C GLY A 8 38.34 23.61 -10.08
N ALA A 9 37.56 24.38 -9.33
CA ALA A 9 38.07 25.14 -8.19
C ALA A 9 38.33 24.26 -6.96
N GLN A 10 39.16 24.75 -6.03
CA GLN A 10 39.38 24.08 -4.75
C GLN A 10 38.28 24.47 -3.75
N LEU A 11 38.03 23.59 -2.77
CA LEU A 11 37.12 23.92 -1.67
C LEU A 11 37.76 24.95 -0.75
N TYR A 12 37.07 26.05 -0.49
CA TYR A 12 37.44 27.00 0.56
C TYR A 12 36.87 26.58 1.91
N SER A 13 35.55 26.41 2.03
CA SER A 13 34.92 25.99 3.27
C SER A 13 33.54 25.37 3.08
N ILE A 14 33.13 24.59 4.07
CA ILE A 14 31.77 24.06 4.20
C ILE A 14 31.26 24.41 5.59
N ARG A 15 30.07 25.00 5.66
CA ARG A 15 29.43 25.40 6.91
C ARG A 15 28.04 24.82 6.98
N TRP A 16 27.68 24.36 8.17
CA TRP A 16 26.37 23.82 8.47
C TRP A 16 25.67 24.70 9.50
N TYR A 17 24.42 25.02 9.21
CA TYR A 17 23.59 25.88 10.02
C TYR A 17 22.30 25.20 10.41
N ARG A 18 21.81 25.52 11.60
CA ARG A 18 20.45 25.25 12.07
C ARG A 18 19.89 26.55 12.63
N ASN A 19 18.69 26.95 12.20
CA ASN A 19 18.09 28.23 12.59
C ASN A 19 19.05 29.43 12.38
N MET A 20 19.78 29.44 11.26
CA MET A 20 20.80 30.44 10.91
C MET A 20 22.03 30.50 11.84
N ILE A 21 22.19 29.54 12.77
CA ILE A 21 23.35 29.45 13.66
C ILE A 21 24.29 28.37 13.15
N GLU A 22 25.54 28.73 12.88
CA GLU A 22 26.61 27.79 12.49
C GLU A 22 26.89 26.83 13.64
N PHE A 23 26.85 25.53 13.39
CA PHE A 23 27.16 24.50 14.39
C PHE A 23 28.36 23.62 13.98
N TYR A 24 28.71 23.59 12.70
CA TYR A 24 29.85 22.84 12.19
C TYR A 24 30.48 23.53 10.99
N ARG A 25 31.81 23.50 10.93
CA ARG A 25 32.58 24.00 9.80
C ARG A 25 33.76 23.11 9.46
N TYR A 26 33.99 22.95 8.17
CA TYR A 26 35.17 22.31 7.59
C TYR A 26 35.91 23.30 6.68
N VAL A 27 37.21 23.50 6.92
CA VAL A 27 38.13 24.33 6.13
C VAL A 27 39.40 23.52 5.87
N PRO A 28 39.61 22.99 4.65
CA PRO A 28 40.74 22.09 4.35
C PRO A 28 42.12 22.67 4.68
N LYS A 29 42.27 24.00 4.58
CA LYS A 29 43.53 24.72 4.77
C LYS A 29 43.84 25.07 6.23
N GLU A 30 42.92 24.80 7.16
CA GLU A 30 43.13 25.02 8.60
C GLU A 30 43.63 23.76 9.32
N SER A 31 44.28 23.95 10.47
CA SER A 31 44.69 22.88 11.38
C SER A 31 44.21 23.19 12.80
N PRO A 32 43.20 22.48 13.34
CA PRO A 32 42.44 21.41 12.68
C PRO A 32 41.51 21.94 11.58
N ALA A 33 41.24 21.11 10.57
CA ALA A 33 40.35 21.46 9.47
C ALA A 33 38.88 21.57 9.91
N THR A 34 38.51 20.95 11.04
CA THR A 34 37.14 20.91 11.55
C THR A 34 36.98 21.78 12.78
N LYS A 35 35.89 22.55 12.83
CA LYS A 35 35.47 23.36 13.97
C LYS A 35 34.00 23.09 14.29
N VAL A 36 33.69 22.93 15.58
CA VAL A 36 32.31 22.75 16.08
C VAL A 36 31.96 23.95 16.95
N PHE A 37 30.76 24.47 16.76
CA PHE A 37 30.24 25.60 17.52
C PHE A 37 29.10 25.13 18.42
N PRO A 38 29.05 25.56 19.69
CA PRO A 38 28.01 25.14 20.60
C PRO A 38 26.66 25.71 20.17
N VAL A 39 25.73 24.84 19.85
CA VAL A 39 24.32 25.14 19.60
C VAL A 39 23.48 24.26 20.52
N ALA A 40 22.42 24.82 21.10
CA ALA A 40 21.56 24.08 22.02
C ALA A 40 21.06 22.77 21.37
N GLU A 41 21.14 21.67 22.13
CA GLU A 41 20.69 20.31 21.75
C GLU A 41 21.47 19.66 20.59
N ILE A 42 22.38 20.38 19.92
CA ILE A 42 23.21 19.84 18.83
C ILE A 42 24.52 19.28 19.39
N LYS A 43 24.69 17.96 19.25
CA LYS A 43 25.94 17.26 19.58
C LYS A 43 26.54 16.62 18.32
N VAL A 44 27.63 17.22 17.83
CA VAL A 44 28.34 16.71 16.65
C VAL A 44 29.34 15.63 17.04
N ASP A 45 29.27 14.51 16.34
CA ASP A 45 30.31 13.48 16.36
C ASP A 45 31.40 13.82 15.35
N VAL A 46 32.46 14.46 15.84
CA VAL A 46 33.58 14.92 15.01
C VAL A 46 34.31 13.75 14.35
N ALA A 47 34.38 12.58 14.98
CA ALA A 47 35.10 11.43 14.44
C ALA A 47 34.38 10.79 13.23
N ARG A 48 33.05 10.95 13.14
CA ARG A 48 32.24 10.49 12.01
C ARG A 48 31.78 11.60 11.07
N SER A 49 32.19 12.84 11.33
CA SER A 49 31.90 13.99 10.47
C SER A 49 33.11 14.31 9.60
N ASP A 50 32.85 14.78 8.39
CA ASP A 50 33.86 15.08 7.39
C ASP A 50 33.44 16.31 6.57
N GLN A 51 34.04 16.48 5.39
CA GLN A 51 33.73 17.58 4.50
C GLN A 51 32.35 17.45 3.83
N ASN A 52 31.74 16.26 3.76
CA ASN A 52 30.47 16.02 3.06
C ASN A 52 29.31 15.68 3.99
N ARG A 53 29.60 15.16 5.20
CA ARG A 53 28.58 14.75 6.17
C ARG A 53 28.87 15.32 7.55
N VAL A 54 27.80 15.67 8.25
CA VAL A 54 27.85 15.94 9.70
C VAL A 54 26.97 14.91 10.38
N VAL A 55 27.51 14.26 11.40
CA VAL A 55 26.82 13.24 12.18
C VAL A 55 26.45 13.84 13.52
N LEU A 56 25.16 13.86 13.81
CA LEU A 56 24.63 14.24 15.11
C LEU A 56 24.45 12.99 15.98
N THR A 57 24.66 13.17 17.28
CA THR A 57 24.46 12.12 18.30
C THR A 57 23.45 12.58 19.33
N GLU A 58 22.85 11.62 20.06
CA GLU A 58 21.83 11.90 21.07
C GLU A 58 20.68 12.76 20.51
N VAL A 59 20.22 12.40 19.31
CA VAL A 59 19.18 13.15 18.61
C VAL A 59 17.81 12.89 19.22
N ASP A 60 17.03 13.95 19.39
CA ASP A 60 15.65 13.88 19.84
C ASP A 60 14.72 14.63 18.88
N ARG A 61 13.41 14.45 19.03
CA ARG A 61 12.41 15.01 18.10
C ARG A 61 12.43 16.53 17.95
N THR A 62 12.94 17.30 18.94
CA THR A 62 13.08 18.76 18.81
C THR A 62 14.12 19.13 17.75
N LEU A 63 15.05 18.23 17.41
CA LEU A 63 16.04 18.42 16.36
C LEU A 63 15.47 18.38 14.95
N THR A 64 14.20 17.99 14.79
CA THR A 64 13.48 18.08 13.51
C THR A 64 13.40 19.53 13.05
N GLY A 65 13.68 19.78 11.77
CA GLY A 65 13.57 21.09 11.16
C GLY A 65 14.56 21.32 10.03
N GLU A 66 14.68 22.57 9.59
CA GLU A 66 15.54 22.95 8.47
C GLU A 66 17.02 23.03 8.89
N TYR A 67 17.87 22.37 8.09
CA TYR A 67 19.32 22.46 8.15
C TYR A 67 19.84 23.01 6.83
N GLN A 68 20.85 23.87 6.92
CA GLN A 68 21.45 24.50 5.74
C GLN A 68 22.90 24.09 5.62
N CYS A 69 23.35 23.84 4.39
CA CYS A 69 24.74 23.68 4.04
C CYS A 69 25.16 24.80 3.09
N GLU A 70 26.22 25.51 3.45
CA GLU A 70 26.91 26.51 2.64
C GLU A 70 28.23 25.93 2.16
N VAL A 71 28.46 25.94 0.85
CA VAL A 71 29.70 25.51 0.23
C VAL A 71 30.32 26.70 -0.49
N SER A 72 31.57 27.00 -0.16
CA SER A 72 32.35 28.06 -0.80
C SER A 72 33.55 27.47 -1.53
N ALA A 73 33.69 27.82 -2.80
CA ALA A 73 34.88 27.58 -3.60
C ALA A 73 35.96 28.62 -3.31
N ASP A 74 37.21 28.25 -3.49
CA ASP A 74 38.37 29.12 -3.43
C ASP A 74 38.66 29.74 -4.81
N ALA A 75 39.77 30.47 -4.92
CA ALA A 75 40.30 30.96 -6.18
C ALA A 75 40.33 29.86 -7.26
N PRO A 76 40.01 30.19 -8.51
CA PRO A 76 39.70 31.53 -9.02
C PRO A 76 38.20 31.89 -8.94
N LEU A 77 37.33 30.94 -8.63
CA LEU A 77 35.89 31.09 -8.81
C LEU A 77 35.23 31.82 -7.65
N PHE A 78 35.64 31.59 -6.41
CA PHE A 78 35.06 32.22 -5.21
C PHE A 78 33.52 32.13 -5.10
N HIS A 79 32.91 31.15 -5.79
CA HIS A 79 31.46 30.95 -5.76
C HIS A 79 31.05 30.41 -4.39
N THR A 80 29.87 30.80 -3.93
CA THR A 80 29.26 30.26 -2.72
C THR A 80 27.81 29.91 -3.01
N ASP A 81 27.40 28.69 -2.68
CA ASP A 81 26.01 28.26 -2.77
C ASP A 81 25.53 27.75 -1.40
N ILE A 82 24.26 28.00 -1.11
CA ILE A 82 23.60 27.62 0.13
C ILE A 82 22.35 26.84 -0.24
N LYS A 83 22.23 25.63 0.32
CA LYS A 83 21.03 24.80 0.18
C LYS A 83 20.50 24.41 1.55
N ALA A 84 19.17 24.37 1.64
CA ALA A 84 18.44 23.98 2.83
C ALA A 84 17.73 22.64 2.59
N SER A 85 17.60 21.83 3.64
CA SER A 85 16.81 20.62 3.62
C SER A 85 16.25 20.35 5.01
N GLU A 86 15.05 19.78 5.08
CA GLU A 86 14.43 19.41 6.34
C GLU A 86 14.95 18.05 6.82
N MET A 87 15.47 18.00 8.04
CA MET A 87 15.78 16.76 8.74
C MET A 87 14.59 16.40 9.62
N VAL A 88 14.09 15.17 9.48
CA VAL A 88 13.02 14.62 10.33
C VAL A 88 13.61 13.54 11.22
N VAL A 89 13.46 13.70 12.54
CA VAL A 89 13.83 12.66 13.50
C VAL A 89 12.69 11.65 13.57
N VAL A 90 13.01 10.38 13.33
CA VAL A 90 12.03 9.29 13.33
C VAL A 90 12.06 8.51 14.63
N GLU A 91 10.89 8.10 15.09
CA GLU A 91 10.71 7.18 16.19
C GLU A 91 9.90 5.97 15.68
N PRO A 92 10.60 4.93 15.20
CA PRO A 92 9.94 3.74 14.65
C PRO A 92 9.28 2.92 15.76
N PRO A 93 8.24 2.13 15.41
CA PRO A 93 7.59 1.26 16.38
C PRO A 93 8.50 0.09 16.76
N LEU A 94 8.33 -0.45 17.96
CA LEU A 94 9.11 -1.59 18.47
C LEU A 94 8.72 -2.93 17.82
N ILE A 95 7.53 -3.00 17.24
CA ILE A 95 6.98 -4.21 16.61
C ILE A 95 6.52 -3.90 15.18
N GLY A 96 6.46 -4.93 14.34
CA GLY A 96 5.97 -4.81 12.97
C GLY A 96 4.46 -4.56 12.88
N PRO A 97 3.96 -4.30 11.66
CA PRO A 97 2.53 -4.14 11.44
C PRO A 97 1.77 -5.45 11.66
N ASN A 98 0.52 -5.33 12.10
CA ASN A 98 -0.39 -6.46 12.24
C ASN A 98 -1.37 -6.50 11.06
N ILE A 99 -1.60 -7.67 10.50
CA ILE A 99 -2.53 -7.90 9.39
C ILE A 99 -3.63 -8.85 9.81
N THR A 100 -4.85 -8.56 9.39
CA THR A 100 -6.04 -9.38 9.60
C THR A 100 -6.81 -9.49 8.30
N SER A 101 -7.41 -10.64 8.01
CA SER A 101 -8.31 -10.83 6.86
C SER A 101 -9.68 -11.30 7.34
N ASP A 102 -10.72 -10.88 6.63
CA ASP A 102 -12.10 -11.35 6.83
C ASP A 102 -12.29 -12.84 6.45
N ARG A 103 -11.34 -13.40 5.70
CA ARG A 103 -11.37 -14.78 5.20
C ARG A 103 -10.13 -15.57 5.59
N MET A 104 -10.31 -16.88 5.67
CA MET A 104 -9.23 -17.88 5.89
C MET A 104 -9.02 -18.80 4.67
N THR A 105 -9.93 -18.74 3.71
CA THR A 105 -9.97 -19.54 2.47
C THR A 105 -10.69 -18.72 1.42
N TYR A 106 -10.45 -18.98 0.14
CA TYR A 106 -11.15 -18.30 -0.95
C TYR A 106 -11.66 -19.28 -2.02
N VAL A 107 -12.60 -18.80 -2.81
CA VAL A 107 -13.04 -19.38 -4.08
C VAL A 107 -12.93 -18.29 -5.14
N GLY A 108 -12.64 -18.64 -6.39
CA GLY A 108 -12.63 -17.65 -7.48
C GLY A 108 -13.94 -16.85 -7.54
N GLY A 109 -13.83 -15.53 -7.61
CA GLY A 109 -14.94 -14.58 -7.53
C GLY A 109 -15.26 -14.07 -6.13
N ASP A 110 -14.59 -14.57 -5.08
CA ASP A 110 -14.68 -14.00 -3.74
C ASP A 110 -14.12 -12.57 -3.70
N HIS A 111 -14.79 -11.72 -2.94
CA HIS A 111 -14.29 -10.44 -2.46
C HIS A 111 -13.66 -10.66 -1.08
N ILE A 112 -12.37 -10.35 -0.95
CA ILE A 112 -11.57 -10.48 0.27
C ILE A 112 -11.22 -9.09 0.77
N GLU A 113 -11.43 -8.85 2.06
CA GLU A 113 -10.98 -7.64 2.74
C GLU A 113 -9.87 -7.97 3.74
N ALA A 114 -8.76 -7.26 3.65
CA ALA A 114 -7.67 -7.36 4.60
C ALA A 114 -7.30 -6.00 5.17
N ASN A 115 -7.12 -5.94 6.48
CA ASN A 115 -6.72 -4.75 7.21
C ASN A 115 -5.30 -4.92 7.73
N CYS A 116 -4.46 -3.91 7.52
CA CYS A 116 -3.11 -3.85 8.05
C CYS A 116 -2.96 -2.59 8.91
N SER A 117 -2.53 -2.76 10.15
CA SER A 117 -2.34 -1.68 11.11
C SER A 117 -0.89 -1.60 11.56
N SER A 118 -0.30 -0.41 11.45
CA SER A 118 1.00 -0.12 12.07
C SER A 118 0.80 0.35 13.52
N PRO A 119 1.69 -0.08 14.44
CA PRO A 119 1.75 0.53 15.77
C PRO A 119 2.09 2.02 15.66
N PRO A 120 1.86 2.80 16.75
CA PRO A 120 2.14 4.23 16.75
C PRO A 120 3.62 4.51 16.49
N SER A 121 3.90 5.43 15.58
CA SER A 121 5.24 5.88 15.21
C SER A 121 5.28 7.38 14.93
N LEU A 122 6.48 7.95 14.84
CA LEU A 122 6.68 9.34 14.43
C LEU A 122 7.68 9.38 13.26
N PRO A 123 7.28 9.87 12.06
CA PRO A 123 5.91 10.08 11.61
C PRO A 123 5.13 8.75 11.47
N ALA A 124 3.87 8.83 11.05
CA ALA A 124 3.07 7.65 10.71
C ALA A 124 3.76 6.81 9.63
N ALA A 125 3.78 5.49 9.79
CA ALA A 125 4.40 4.60 8.81
C ALA A 125 3.53 4.45 7.55
N ASN A 126 4.16 4.38 6.38
CA ASN A 126 3.51 4.08 5.11
C ASN A 126 3.32 2.58 4.97
N ILE A 127 2.10 2.14 4.64
CA ILE A 127 1.76 0.73 4.44
C ILE A 127 1.76 0.41 2.95
N THR A 128 2.49 -0.64 2.59
CA THR A 128 2.54 -1.21 1.24
C THR A 128 2.03 -2.65 1.29
N TRP A 129 1.20 -3.04 0.33
CA TRP A 129 0.62 -4.37 0.25
C TRP A 129 1.34 -5.24 -0.77
N TYR A 130 1.43 -6.53 -0.46
CA TYR A 130 1.98 -7.56 -1.34
C TYR A 130 1.02 -8.73 -1.41
N VAL A 131 0.68 -9.12 -2.64
CA VAL A 131 -0.13 -10.31 -2.93
C VAL A 131 0.73 -11.25 -3.76
N ASN A 132 0.99 -12.45 -3.24
CA ASN A 132 1.89 -13.43 -3.85
C ASN A 132 3.27 -12.84 -4.21
N GLU A 133 3.86 -12.10 -3.27
CA GLU A 133 5.13 -11.37 -3.43
C GLU A 133 5.14 -10.22 -4.44
N GLN A 134 4.03 -10.00 -5.16
CA GLN A 134 3.88 -8.86 -6.04
C GLN A 134 3.33 -7.66 -5.26
N MET A 135 4.04 -6.53 -5.33
CA MET A 135 3.55 -5.26 -4.79
C MET A 135 2.27 -4.86 -5.51
N VAL A 136 1.23 -4.56 -4.74
CA VAL A 136 -0.03 -4.02 -5.27
C VAL A 136 -0.09 -2.52 -4.95
N PRO A 137 -0.17 -1.64 -5.97
CA PRO A 137 -0.12 -0.19 -5.78
C PRO A 137 -1.44 0.38 -5.25
N SER A 138 -2.54 -0.37 -5.38
CA SER A 138 -3.88 0.06 -5.02
C SER A 138 -4.25 -0.47 -3.63
N PHE A 139 -4.60 0.43 -2.72
CA PHE A 139 -5.32 0.12 -1.47
C PHE A 139 -6.62 0.93 -1.45
N THR A 140 -7.66 0.40 -0.82
CA THR A 140 -9.01 0.99 -0.88
C THR A 140 -9.15 2.16 0.10
N ALA A 141 -8.51 2.07 1.26
CA ALA A 141 -8.54 3.12 2.26
C ALA A 141 -7.23 3.19 3.04
N ASN A 142 -6.79 4.42 3.35
CA ASN A 142 -5.74 4.70 4.31
C ASN A 142 -6.26 5.69 5.35
N HIS A 143 -6.17 5.31 6.62
CA HIS A 143 -6.50 6.16 7.74
C HIS A 143 -5.30 6.31 8.66
N VAL A 144 -5.02 7.55 9.07
CA VAL A 144 -3.99 7.86 10.05
C VAL A 144 -4.67 8.35 11.32
N THR A 145 -4.45 7.62 12.41
CA THR A 145 -4.96 7.98 13.74
C THR A 145 -3.85 8.68 14.51
N ASN A 146 -4.01 9.98 14.72
CA ASN A 146 -3.07 10.80 15.47
C ASN A 146 -3.34 10.71 16.97
N PHE A 147 -2.27 10.59 17.76
CA PHE A 147 -2.32 10.62 19.22
C PHE A 147 -1.90 12.01 19.74
N THR A 148 -2.30 12.33 20.97
CA THR A 148 -2.05 13.65 21.59
C THR A 148 -0.57 13.97 21.79
N ASN A 149 0.29 12.95 21.83
CA ASN A 149 1.74 13.07 21.97
C ASN A 149 2.49 13.17 20.63
N GLY A 150 1.77 13.33 19.51
CA GLY A 150 2.33 13.51 18.17
C GLY A 150 2.60 12.22 17.40
N TYR A 151 2.55 11.05 18.03
CA TYR A 151 2.64 9.77 17.32
C TYR A 151 1.38 9.54 16.50
N ALA A 152 1.51 8.67 15.51
CA ALA A 152 0.39 8.28 14.68
C ALA A 152 0.47 6.80 14.29
N SER A 153 -0.69 6.15 14.26
CA SER A 153 -0.86 4.81 13.72
C SER A 153 -1.46 4.90 12.32
N SER A 154 -1.01 4.04 11.42
CA SER A 154 -1.59 3.90 10.09
C SER A 154 -2.45 2.65 10.03
N LEU A 155 -3.60 2.75 9.38
CA LEU A 155 -4.47 1.65 9.03
C LEU A 155 -4.68 1.68 7.53
N SER A 156 -4.42 0.57 6.85
CA SER A 156 -4.68 0.41 5.43
C SER A 156 -5.61 -0.78 5.20
N THR A 157 -6.54 -0.64 4.28
CA THR A 157 -7.49 -1.68 3.88
C THR A 157 -7.24 -2.06 2.42
N LEU A 158 -7.06 -3.35 2.19
CA LEU A 158 -6.93 -3.97 0.87
C LEU A 158 -8.21 -4.75 0.56
N GLU A 159 -8.90 -4.36 -0.50
CA GLU A 159 -9.97 -5.16 -1.10
C GLU A 159 -9.45 -5.87 -2.34
N LEU A 160 -9.69 -7.17 -2.44
CA LEU A 160 -9.25 -8.00 -3.55
C LEU A 160 -10.43 -8.79 -4.11
N GLU A 161 -10.66 -8.65 -5.41
CA GLU A 161 -11.52 -9.54 -6.17
C GLU A 161 -10.69 -10.69 -6.73
N THR A 162 -10.96 -11.90 -6.28
CA THR A 162 -10.26 -13.08 -6.79
C THR A 162 -10.72 -13.41 -8.20
N ALA A 163 -9.78 -13.69 -9.10
CA ALA A 163 -10.14 -14.15 -10.43
C ALA A 163 -10.93 -15.46 -10.36
N VAL A 164 -12.01 -15.56 -11.14
CA VAL A 164 -12.91 -16.74 -11.20
C VAL A 164 -12.16 -18.02 -11.58
N LEU A 165 -11.04 -17.89 -12.31
CA LEU A 165 -10.14 -18.97 -12.70
C LEU A 165 -8.72 -18.68 -12.20
N SER A 166 -8.54 -18.46 -10.90
CA SER A 166 -7.20 -18.31 -10.34
C SER A 166 -6.45 -19.65 -10.46
N PRO A 167 -5.28 -19.70 -11.13
CA PRO A 167 -4.50 -20.93 -11.25
C PRO A 167 -3.72 -21.25 -9.96
N LEU A 168 -3.79 -20.38 -8.95
CA LEU A 168 -2.99 -20.48 -7.75
C LEU A 168 -3.74 -21.27 -6.68
N PRO A 169 -3.13 -22.30 -6.07
CA PRO A 169 -3.75 -23.09 -5.00
C PRO A 169 -3.79 -22.36 -3.65
N MET A 170 -2.98 -21.30 -3.52
CA MET A 170 -2.83 -20.50 -2.32
C MET A 170 -2.66 -19.04 -2.70
N LEU A 171 -3.30 -18.17 -1.93
CA LEU A 171 -3.21 -16.74 -2.04
C LEU A 171 -2.52 -16.21 -0.78
N MET A 172 -1.35 -15.59 -0.95
CA MET A 172 -0.57 -15.06 0.15
C MET A 172 -0.67 -13.54 0.19
N ILE A 173 -1.10 -13.00 1.33
CA ILE A 173 -1.27 -11.56 1.54
C ILE A 173 -0.37 -11.13 2.69
N ARG A 174 0.47 -10.13 2.48
CA ARG A 174 1.26 -9.49 3.55
C ARG A 174 1.31 -7.99 3.33
N CYS A 175 1.63 -7.25 4.37
CA CYS A 175 1.88 -5.82 4.30
C CYS A 175 3.26 -5.46 4.86
N GLU A 176 3.82 -4.36 4.40
CA GLU A 176 5.06 -3.78 4.89
C GLU A 176 4.80 -2.35 5.34
N ALA A 177 5.18 -2.04 6.57
CA ALA A 177 5.19 -0.68 7.10
C ALA A 177 6.60 -0.10 6.94
N SER A 178 6.68 1.17 6.51
CA SER A 178 7.95 1.86 6.26
C SER A 178 7.90 3.31 6.69
N ILE A 179 9.03 3.83 7.19
CA ILE A 179 9.21 5.26 7.50
C ILE A 179 10.44 5.70 6.72
N PHE A 180 10.20 6.51 5.68
CA PHE A 180 11.21 6.89 4.69
C PHE A 180 12.05 5.67 4.23
N ASP A 181 13.36 5.83 4.12
CA ASP A 181 14.34 4.78 3.85
C ASP A 181 15.06 4.26 5.11
N VAL A 182 14.71 4.78 6.29
CA VAL A 182 15.42 4.52 7.56
C VAL A 182 14.86 3.36 8.36
N TRP A 183 13.58 3.01 8.17
CA TRP A 183 12.95 1.88 8.86
C TRP A 183 11.91 1.19 7.99
N LYS A 184 11.92 -0.16 8.03
CA LYS A 184 10.93 -1.02 7.38
C LYS A 184 10.66 -2.25 8.21
N SER A 185 9.42 -2.72 8.22
CA SER A 185 9.04 -3.98 8.86
C SER A 185 7.84 -4.61 8.16
N ALA A 186 7.92 -5.91 7.91
CA ALA A 186 6.85 -6.68 7.29
C ALA A 186 5.99 -7.37 8.36
N SER A 187 4.69 -7.49 8.07
CA SER A 187 3.79 -8.35 8.83
C SER A 187 4.03 -9.82 8.49
N HIS A 188 3.46 -10.72 9.30
CA HIS A 188 3.32 -12.11 8.88
C HIS A 188 2.46 -12.23 7.62
N ALA A 189 2.63 -13.29 6.85
CA ALA A 189 1.81 -13.55 5.69
C ALA A 189 0.54 -14.32 6.07
N VAL A 190 -0.62 -13.80 5.67
CA VAL A 190 -1.89 -14.51 5.71
C VAL A 190 -1.99 -15.36 4.45
N VAL A 191 -2.15 -16.68 4.61
CA VAL A 191 -2.25 -17.62 3.49
C VAL A 191 -3.67 -18.16 3.42
N LEU A 192 -4.38 -17.78 2.38
CA LEU A 192 -5.72 -18.27 2.08
C LEU A 192 -5.60 -19.47 1.15
N ARG A 193 -6.21 -20.60 1.54
CA ARG A 193 -6.26 -21.80 0.69
C ARG A 193 -7.50 -21.76 -0.19
N GLU A 194 -7.35 -22.17 -1.45
CA GLU A 194 -8.51 -22.34 -2.33
C GLU A 194 -9.39 -23.47 -1.80
N ARG A 195 -10.70 -23.22 -1.67
CA ARG A 195 -11.69 -24.28 -1.49
C ARG A 195 -12.20 -24.68 -2.87
N ASN A 196 -12.20 -25.99 -3.16
CA ASN A 196 -12.98 -26.50 -4.27
C ASN A 196 -14.42 -26.02 -4.08
N ALA A 197 -14.93 -25.23 -5.03
CA ALA A 197 -16.34 -24.87 -5.06
C ALA A 197 -17.12 -26.19 -5.10
N ASN A 198 -17.79 -26.58 -4.01
CA ASN A 198 -18.70 -27.71 -4.05
C ASN A 198 -19.79 -27.35 -5.07
N PRO A 199 -19.94 -28.08 -6.19
CA PRO A 199 -20.89 -27.74 -7.25
C PRO A 199 -22.36 -27.83 -6.78
N VAL A 200 -22.61 -28.30 -5.55
CA VAL A 200 -23.95 -28.54 -5.00
C VAL A 200 -24.67 -27.24 -4.58
N SER A 201 -23.95 -26.13 -4.38
CA SER A 201 -24.58 -24.86 -3.92
C SER A 201 -25.04 -23.93 -5.05
N ALA A 202 -24.67 -24.18 -6.30
CA ALA A 202 -25.09 -23.37 -7.45
C ALA A 202 -26.51 -23.72 -7.99
N LEU A 203 -27.13 -24.78 -7.49
CA LEU A 203 -28.48 -25.24 -7.87
C LEU A 203 -29.57 -24.86 -6.87
N GLY A 204 -29.34 -23.80 -6.09
CA GLY A 204 -30.26 -23.29 -5.07
C GLY A 204 -30.99 -22.00 -5.43
N ARG A 205 -31.21 -21.68 -6.72
CA ARG A 205 -32.20 -20.65 -7.09
C ARG A 205 -33.57 -21.32 -7.27
N SER A 206 -34.29 -21.38 -6.16
CA SER A 206 -35.74 -21.55 -6.14
C SER A 206 -36.39 -20.48 -7.02
N LEU A 207 -36.79 -20.84 -8.24
CA LEU A 207 -37.77 -20.10 -9.02
C LEU A 207 -39.14 -20.35 -8.40
N THR A 208 -39.47 -19.64 -7.33
CA THR A 208 -40.86 -19.34 -7.00
C THR A 208 -41.33 -18.29 -8.01
N GLY A 209 -41.89 -18.75 -9.12
CA GLY A 209 -42.42 -17.90 -10.17
C GLY A 209 -43.46 -18.64 -11.00
N GLY A 210 -44.74 -18.44 -10.66
CA GLY A 210 -45.88 -18.63 -11.55
C GLY A 210 -46.20 -20.08 -11.94
N ALA A 211 -47.16 -20.68 -11.24
CA ALA A 211 -47.95 -21.76 -11.79
C ALA A 211 -48.61 -21.29 -13.10
N THR A 212 -48.08 -21.72 -14.25
CA THR A 212 -48.89 -21.85 -15.47
C THR A 212 -49.35 -23.29 -15.52
N GLU A 213 -50.59 -23.49 -15.09
CA GLU A 213 -51.35 -24.72 -15.34
C GLU A 213 -51.32 -25.02 -16.83
N THR A 214 -50.49 -25.99 -17.24
CA THR A 214 -50.60 -26.60 -18.55
C THR A 214 -51.83 -27.51 -18.48
N CYS A 215 -52.96 -26.94 -18.91
CA CYS A 215 -54.24 -27.62 -19.00
C CYS A 215 -54.15 -28.74 -20.05
N ILE A 216 -53.86 -29.95 -19.56
CA ILE A 216 -53.97 -31.24 -20.27
C ILE A 216 -55.39 -31.52 -20.86
N PRO A 217 -56.52 -30.86 -20.50
CA PRO A 217 -57.79 -31.12 -21.19
C PRO A 217 -57.93 -30.44 -22.57
N CYS A 218 -57.11 -29.45 -22.93
CA CYS A 218 -57.30 -28.72 -24.20
C CYS A 218 -56.82 -29.49 -25.44
N ILE A 219 -55.78 -30.32 -25.30
CA ILE A 219 -55.25 -31.13 -26.43
C ILE A 219 -56.23 -32.26 -26.77
N LEU A 220 -56.85 -32.89 -25.77
CA LEU A 220 -57.84 -33.95 -25.99
C LEU A 220 -59.10 -33.44 -26.72
N VAL A 221 -59.54 -32.21 -26.46
CA VAL A 221 -60.72 -31.62 -27.14
C VAL A 221 -60.44 -31.36 -28.63
N LEU A 222 -59.25 -30.88 -28.98
CA LEU A 222 -58.89 -30.64 -30.39
C LEU A 222 -58.68 -31.94 -31.18
N VAL A 223 -58.13 -32.98 -30.53
CA VAL A 223 -58.01 -34.32 -31.14
C VAL A 223 -59.39 -34.95 -31.35
N LEU A 224 -60.32 -34.82 -30.38
CA LEU A 224 -61.69 -35.29 -30.54
C LEU A 224 -62.46 -34.55 -31.64
N GLN A 225 -62.30 -33.23 -31.78
CA GLN A 225 -62.96 -32.47 -32.85
C GLN A 225 -62.44 -32.85 -34.24
N SER A 226 -61.12 -33.01 -34.39
CA SER A 226 -60.53 -33.44 -35.68
C SER A 226 -60.92 -34.88 -36.03
N PHE A 227 -60.99 -35.78 -35.05
CA PHE A 227 -61.46 -37.16 -35.27
C PHE A 227 -62.95 -37.22 -35.65
N LEU A 228 -63.79 -36.38 -35.04
CA LEU A 228 -65.23 -36.30 -35.38
C LEU A 228 -65.46 -35.76 -36.79
N GLN A 229 -64.67 -34.77 -37.23
CA GLN A 229 -64.71 -34.29 -38.62
C GLN A 229 -64.29 -35.36 -39.61
N PHE A 230 -63.27 -36.16 -39.29
CA PHE A 230 -62.82 -37.27 -40.14
C PHE A 230 -63.90 -38.37 -40.27
N LEU A 231 -64.59 -38.71 -39.18
CA LEU A 231 -65.69 -39.67 -39.20
C LEU A 231 -66.91 -39.16 -39.99
N LEU A 232 -67.26 -37.87 -39.87
CA LEU A 232 -68.35 -37.29 -40.65
C LEU A 232 -68.05 -37.28 -42.15
N GLN A 233 -66.80 -37.04 -42.55
CA GLN A 233 -66.40 -37.01 -43.95
C GLN A 233 -66.39 -38.41 -44.59
N ASN A 234 -66.00 -39.44 -43.82
CA ASN A 234 -66.09 -40.84 -44.28
C ASN A 234 -67.53 -41.37 -44.32
N TYR A 235 -68.43 -40.90 -43.43
CA TYR A 235 -69.85 -41.29 -43.46
C TYR A 235 -70.56 -40.77 -44.74
N THR A 236 -70.21 -39.58 -45.21
CA THR A 236 -70.78 -39.01 -46.45
C THR A 236 -70.34 -39.74 -47.73
N GLU A 237 -69.18 -40.42 -47.73
CA GLU A 237 -68.73 -41.20 -48.90
C GLU A 237 -69.33 -42.62 -48.95
N THR A 238 -69.86 -43.14 -47.84
CA THR A 238 -70.50 -44.48 -47.80
C THR A 238 -72.00 -44.48 -48.11
N SER A 239 -72.64 -43.32 -48.30
CA SER A 239 -74.08 -43.19 -48.59
C SER A 239 -74.37 -42.66 -50.01
N ILE A 240 -73.52 -43.00 -50.99
CA ILE A 240 -73.88 -42.96 -52.42
C ILE A 240 -73.47 -44.30 -53.03
N ARG A 241 -74.32 -45.31 -52.85
CA ARG A 241 -74.55 -46.38 -53.83
C ARG A 241 -75.93 -46.97 -53.65
#